data_AF-A0A935LZC2-F1
#
_entry.id   AF-A0A935LZC2-F1
#
_cell.length_a   1.000
_cell.length_b   1.000
_cell.length_c   1.000
_cell.angle_alpha   90.00
_cell.angle_beta   90.00
_cell.angle_gamma   90.00
#
_symmetry.space_group_name_H-M   'P 1'
#
loop_
_entity.id
_entity.type
_entity.pdbx_description
1 polymer ?
#
loop_
_entity_poly.entity_id
_entity_poly.type
_entity_poly.pdbx_seq_one_letter_code
_entity_poly.pdbx_strand_id
1 'polypeptide(L)'
;MKTEPVVLDSSAWIEYVQNGPNADEYARVFKGKNVEIIVPSVCIFEVYRSIERIVSMREAMAVTMGMQAYVIDELSSDRARQAAAISRAHSLSTADAIIYATAQSYGATLYTQDADFIKLPGVKYFKHRR
;
A
#
# COMPACT_ATOMS: atom_id res chain seq x y z
N MET A 1 8.29 -23.21 4.14
CA MET A 1 9.08 -21.96 3.92
C MET A 1 8.37 -20.84 4.66
N LYS A 2 9.09 -19.85 5.18
CA LYS A 2 8.48 -18.73 5.90
C LYS A 2 7.92 -17.73 4.88
N THR A 3 6.65 -17.36 5.01
CA THR A 3 6.00 -16.33 4.18
C THR A 3 6.51 -14.94 4.59
N GLU A 4 6.80 -14.08 3.62
CA GLU A 4 7.20 -12.69 3.84
C GLU A 4 5.98 -11.78 3.73
N PRO A 5 5.59 -11.07 4.81
CA PRO A 5 4.48 -10.13 4.74
C PRO A 5 4.92 -8.85 4.01
N VAL A 6 4.07 -8.35 3.11
CA VAL A 6 4.31 -7.10 2.39
C VAL A 6 3.08 -6.22 2.45
N VAL A 7 3.31 -4.90 2.55
CA VAL A 7 2.26 -3.90 2.39
C VAL A 7 2.52 -3.16 1.08
N LEU A 8 1.49 -3.02 0.27
CA LEU A 8 1.51 -2.20 -0.93
C LEU A 8 0.74 -0.91 -0.65
N ASP A 9 1.44 0.21 -0.72
CA ASP A 9 0.87 1.55 -0.69
C ASP A 9 -0.09 1.78 -1.87
N SER A 10 -1.03 2.73 -1.75
CA SER A 10 -1.99 3.07 -2.80
C SER A 10 -1.29 3.44 -4.12
N SER A 11 -0.13 4.09 -4.05
CA SER A 11 0.70 4.41 -5.22
C SER A 11 1.13 3.17 -6.02
N ALA A 12 1.39 2.04 -5.37
CA ALA A 12 1.78 0.79 -6.02
C ALA A 12 0.61 0.16 -6.80
N TRP A 13 -0.59 0.17 -6.21
CA TRP A 13 -1.80 -0.31 -6.86
C TRP A 13 -2.16 0.52 -8.08
N ILE A 14 -2.10 1.85 -7.95
CA ILE A 14 -2.42 2.78 -9.03
C ILE A 14 -1.42 2.61 -10.18
N GLU A 15 -0.12 2.54 -9.89
CA GLU A 15 0.93 2.30 -10.88
C GLU A 15 0.70 1.00 -11.66
N TYR A 16 0.37 -0.08 -10.95
CA TYR A 16 0.10 -1.38 -11.56
C TYR A 16 -1.12 -1.34 -12.49
N VAL A 17 -2.23 -0.73 -12.04
CA VAL A 17 -3.45 -0.60 -12.85
C VAL A 17 -3.23 0.27 -14.08
N GLN A 18 -2.43 1.34 -13.96
CA GLN A 18 -2.12 2.22 -15.08
C GLN A 18 -1.07 1.66 -16.04
N ASN A 19 -0.49 0.49 -15.75
CA ASN A 19 0.64 -0.06 -16.49
C ASN A 19 1.80 0.96 -16.61
N GLY A 20 2.09 1.64 -15.50
CA GLY A 20 3.14 2.66 -15.43
C GLY A 20 4.56 2.06 -15.47
N PRO A 21 5.61 2.91 -15.52
CA PRO A 21 7.00 2.48 -15.65
C PRO A 21 7.50 1.49 -14.59
N ASN A 22 6.90 1.48 -13.40
CA ASN A 22 7.24 0.55 -12.32
C ASN A 22 6.24 -0.61 -12.18
N ALA A 23 5.24 -0.73 -13.06
CA ALA A 23 4.20 -1.77 -12.97
C ALA A 23 4.79 -3.20 -12.91
N ASP A 24 5.86 -3.47 -13.66
CA ASP A 24 6.54 -4.76 -13.65
C ASP A 24 7.17 -5.11 -12.29
N GLU A 25 7.67 -4.11 -11.56
CA GLU A 25 8.23 -4.33 -10.22
C GLU A 25 7.13 -4.76 -9.24
N TYR A 26 5.96 -4.11 -9.31
CA TYR A 26 4.80 -4.48 -8.50
C TYR A 26 4.17 -5.81 -8.93
N ALA A 27 4.13 -6.11 -10.24
CA ALA A 27 3.67 -7.39 -10.77
C ALA A 27 4.47 -8.57 -10.21
N ARG A 28 5.78 -8.41 -10.00
CA ARG A 28 6.63 -9.44 -9.39
C ARG A 28 6.26 -9.69 -7.93
N VAL A 29 5.87 -8.66 -7.18
CA VAL A 29 5.39 -8.79 -5.79
C VAL A 29 4.08 -9.56 -5.76
N PHE A 30 3.11 -9.19 -6.60
CA PHE A 30 1.81 -9.88 -6.71
C PHE A 30 1.94 -11.36 -7.08
N LYS A 31 2.96 -11.74 -7.85
CA LYS A 31 3.22 -13.12 -8.32
C LYS A 31 4.19 -13.91 -7.42
N GLY A 32 4.63 -13.34 -6.30
CA GLY A 32 5.60 -13.96 -5.41
C GLY A 32 5.07 -15.23 -4.73
N LYS A 33 5.80 -16.35 -4.83
CA LYS A 33 5.36 -17.67 -4.30
C LYS A 33 5.33 -17.80 -2.78
N ASN A 34 5.90 -16.85 -2.03
CA ASN A 34 5.95 -16.87 -0.56
C ASN A 34 5.71 -15.48 0.03
N VAL A 35 4.79 -14.72 -0.58
CA VAL A 35 4.45 -13.37 -0.16
C VAL A 35 3.02 -13.37 0.37
N GLU A 36 2.81 -12.78 1.54
CA GLU A 36 1.48 -12.49 2.07
C GLU A 36 1.24 -10.99 1.93
N ILE A 37 0.30 -10.62 1.07
CA ILE A 37 -0.01 -9.22 0.83
C ILE A 37 -1.02 -8.76 1.87
N ILE A 38 -0.65 -7.72 2.59
CA ILE A 38 -1.50 -7.02 3.56
C ILE A 38 -1.97 -5.72 2.92
N VAL A 39 -3.27 -5.47 2.97
CA VAL A 39 -3.94 -4.31 2.38
C VAL A 39 -4.52 -3.46 3.50
N PRO A 40 -3.91 -2.32 3.84
CA PRO A 40 -4.52 -1.34 4.73
C PRO A 40 -5.86 -0.88 4.13
N SER A 41 -6.93 -0.84 4.93
CA SER A 41 -8.24 -0.43 4.41
C SER A 41 -8.26 1.01 3.86
N VAL A 42 -7.35 1.87 4.31
CA VAL A 42 -7.16 3.22 3.75
C VAL A 42 -6.67 3.20 2.30
N CYS A 43 -5.87 2.21 1.90
CA CYS A 43 -5.44 2.05 0.50
C CYS A 43 -6.63 1.77 -0.41
N ILE A 44 -7.64 1.04 0.05
CA ILE A 44 -8.86 0.77 -0.72
C ILE A 44 -9.56 2.08 -1.07
N PHE A 45 -9.70 3.00 -0.10
CA PHE A 45 -10.28 4.32 -0.32
C PHE A 45 -9.48 5.12 -1.35
N GLU A 46 -8.16 5.18 -1.20
CA GLU A 46 -7.30 5.97 -2.10
C GLU A 46 -7.27 5.41 -3.53
N VAL A 47 -7.18 4.09 -3.66
CA VAL A 47 -7.20 3.40 -4.95
C VAL A 47 -8.56 3.58 -5.63
N TYR A 48 -9.68 3.36 -4.94
CA TYR A 48 -11.00 3.56 -5.53
C TYR A 48 -11.14 4.99 -6.08
N ARG A 49 -10.88 5.98 -5.21
CA ARG A 49 -10.99 7.40 -5.56
C ARG A 49 -10.09 7.78 -6.73
N SER A 50 -8.88 7.26 -6.77
CA SER A 50 -7.93 7.56 -7.85
C SER A 50 -8.34 6.91 -9.17
N ILE A 51 -8.60 5.61 -9.17
CA ILE A 51 -8.98 4.86 -10.38
C ILE A 51 -10.32 5.35 -10.94
N GLU A 52 -11.27 5.70 -10.09
CA GLU A 52 -12.55 6.28 -10.53
C GLU A 52 -12.33 7.58 -11.31
N ARG A 53 -11.43 8.44 -10.80
CA ARG A 53 -11.12 9.73 -11.41
C ARG A 53 -10.36 9.60 -12.73
N ILE A 54 -9.44 8.64 -12.85
CA ILE A 54 -8.53 8.54 -14.00
C ILE A 54 -8.95 7.49 -15.04
N VAL A 55 -9.82 6.53 -14.68
CA VAL A 55 -10.30 5.47 -15.56
C VAL A 55 -11.83 5.42 -15.61
N SER A 56 -12.48 4.86 -14.58
CA SER A 56 -13.94 4.79 -14.46
C SER A 56 -14.37 4.20 -13.11
N MET A 57 -15.62 4.45 -12.71
CA MET A 57 -16.24 3.81 -11.54
C MET A 57 -16.22 2.27 -11.62
N ARG A 58 -16.47 1.71 -12.82
CA ARG A 58 -16.46 0.25 -13.04
C ARG A 58 -15.08 -0.36 -12.77
N GLU A 59 -14.03 0.31 -13.25
CA GLU A 59 -12.66 -0.14 -13.02
C GLU A 59 -12.26 -0.01 -11.55
N ALA A 60 -12.61 1.10 -10.90
CA ALA A 60 -12.35 1.31 -9.48
C ALA A 60 -12.98 0.21 -8.61
N MET A 61 -14.23 -0.17 -8.91
CA MET A 61 -14.92 -1.27 -8.26
C MET A 61 -14.20 -2.61 -8.50
N ALA A 62 -13.87 -2.93 -9.75
CA ALA A 62 -13.19 -4.18 -10.10
C ALA A 62 -11.83 -4.32 -9.38
N VAL A 63 -11.01 -3.28 -9.39
CA VAL A 63 -9.69 -3.26 -8.74
C VAL A 63 -9.83 -3.45 -7.24
N THR A 64 -10.68 -2.67 -6.57
CA THR A 64 -10.85 -2.75 -5.12
C THR A 64 -11.53 -4.03 -4.65
N MET A 65 -12.40 -4.64 -5.46
CA MET A 65 -12.88 -6.01 -5.21
C MET A 65 -11.75 -7.02 -5.33
N GLY A 66 -10.83 -6.85 -6.29
CA GLY A 66 -9.64 -7.68 -6.42
C GLY A 66 -8.71 -7.59 -5.20
N MET A 67 -8.60 -6.40 -4.58
CA MET A 67 -7.82 -6.20 -3.35
C MET A 67 -8.34 -7.05 -2.18
N GLN A 68 -9.63 -7.43 -2.16
CA GLN A 68 -10.24 -8.28 -1.15
C GLN A 68 -9.77 -9.74 -1.18
N ALA A 69 -9.06 -10.16 -2.24
CA ALA A 69 -8.44 -11.49 -2.29
C ALA A 69 -7.21 -11.63 -1.37
N TYR A 70 -6.75 -10.52 -0.80
CA TYR A 70 -5.59 -10.44 0.10
C TYR A 70 -6.03 -10.19 1.55
N VAL A 71 -5.06 -10.15 2.48
CA VAL A 71 -5.35 -9.91 3.90
C VAL A 71 -5.67 -8.43 4.10
N ILE A 72 -6.91 -8.09 4.44
CA ILE A 72 -7.31 -6.73 4.76
C ILE A 72 -6.97 -6.40 6.22
N ASP A 73 -6.17 -5.36 6.45
CA ASP A 73 -5.98 -4.74 7.78
C ASP A 73 -6.99 -3.60 7.93
N GLU A 74 -8.10 -3.87 8.60
CA GLU A 74 -9.08 -2.85 8.95
C GLU A 74 -8.48 -1.84 9.94
N LEU A 75 -8.76 -0.54 9.73
CA LEU A 75 -8.33 0.51 10.63
C LEU A 75 -9.03 0.39 12.00
N SER A 76 -8.38 -0.34 12.91
CA SER A 76 -8.80 -0.47 14.30
C SER A 76 -8.41 0.75 15.13
N SER A 77 -9.01 0.89 16.32
CA SER A 77 -8.66 1.96 17.25
C SER A 77 -7.19 1.91 17.71
N ASP A 78 -6.60 0.71 17.83
CA ASP A 78 -5.20 0.53 18.19
C ASP A 78 -4.28 0.95 17.04
N ARG A 79 -4.62 0.56 15.80
CA ARG A 79 -3.92 1.00 14.59
C ARG A 79 -3.96 2.52 14.45
N ALA A 80 -5.11 3.15 14.72
CA ALA A 80 -5.25 4.60 14.65
C ALA A 80 -4.35 5.33 15.67
N ARG A 81 -4.25 4.84 16.90
CA ARG A 81 -3.35 5.43 17.92
C ARG A 81 -1.88 5.26 17.54
N GLN A 82 -1.51 4.09 17.02
CA GLN A 82 -0.15 3.85 16.52
C GLN A 82 0.20 4.78 15.35
N ALA A 83 -0.71 4.89 14.37
CA ALA A 83 -0.56 5.78 13.23
C ALA A 83 -0.40 7.24 13.67
N ALA A 84 -1.18 7.72 14.63
CA ALA A 84 -1.03 9.09 15.15
C ALA A 84 0.36 9.34 15.77
N ALA A 85 0.92 8.36 16.49
CA ALA A 85 2.27 8.46 17.03
C ALA A 85 3.34 8.47 15.92
N ILE A 86 3.19 7.62 14.91
CA ILE A 86 4.05 7.55 13.72
C ILE A 86 3.99 8.84 12.91
N SER A 87 2.79 9.37 12.65
CA SER A 87 2.58 10.63 11.93
C SER A 87 3.37 11.76 12.58
N ARG A 88 3.27 11.91 13.92
CA ARG A 88 4.05 12.91 14.64
C ARG A 88 5.56 12.65 14.58
N ALA A 89 6.00 11.40 14.71
CA ALA A 89 7.42 11.05 14.76
C ALA A 89 8.13 11.24 13.41
N HIS A 90 7.42 10.99 12.31
CA HIS A 90 7.98 10.97 10.95
C HIS A 90 7.42 12.08 10.06
N SER A 91 6.54 12.94 10.58
CA SER A 91 5.83 13.98 9.83
C SER A 91 5.05 13.44 8.61
N LEU A 92 4.55 12.22 8.72
CA LEU A 92 3.74 11.58 7.68
C LEU A 92 2.30 12.09 7.70
N SER A 93 1.66 12.12 6.53
CA SER A 93 0.22 12.35 6.42
C SER A 93 -0.57 11.26 7.17
N THR A 94 -1.86 11.51 7.45
CA THR A 94 -2.71 10.54 8.15
C THR A 94 -2.77 9.19 7.42
N ALA A 95 -2.93 9.19 6.10
CA ALA A 95 -3.01 7.95 5.32
C ALA A 95 -1.67 7.20 5.35
N ASP A 96 -0.56 7.91 5.09
CA ASP A 96 0.78 7.33 5.08
C ASP A 96 1.16 6.74 6.43
N ALA A 97 0.81 7.42 7.51
CA ALA A 97 1.04 6.94 8.85
C ALA A 97 0.23 5.68 9.17
N ILE A 98 -1.00 5.56 8.67
CA ILE A 98 -1.81 4.34 8.79
C ILE A 98 -1.14 3.20 8.02
N ILE A 99 -0.74 3.42 6.77
CA ILE A 99 -0.08 2.43 5.92
C ILE A 99 1.21 1.92 6.56
N TYR A 100 2.05 2.84 7.07
CA TYR A 100 3.29 2.47 7.74
C TYR A 100 3.05 1.77 9.09
N ALA A 101 2.04 2.19 9.85
CA ALA A 101 1.64 1.48 11.07
C ALA A 101 1.21 0.03 10.79
N THR A 102 0.47 -0.19 9.70
CA THR A 102 0.12 -1.54 9.22
C THR A 102 1.39 -2.33 8.91
N ALA A 103 2.32 -1.77 8.15
CA ALA A 103 3.57 -2.45 7.82
C ALA A 103 4.37 -2.85 9.07
N GLN A 104 4.55 -1.92 10.02
CA GLN A 104 5.26 -2.21 11.27
C GLN A 104 4.60 -3.32 12.10
N SER A 105 3.27 -3.34 12.16
CA SER A 105 2.52 -4.30 12.98
C SER A 105 2.55 -5.72 12.44
N TYR A 106 2.70 -5.89 11.13
CA TYR A 106 2.85 -7.20 10.50
C TYR A 106 4.33 -7.59 10.35
N GLY A 107 5.27 -6.71 10.73
CA GLY A 107 6.69 -6.89 10.42
C GLY A 107 6.93 -6.96 8.91
N ALA A 108 6.12 -6.23 8.13
CA ALA A 108 6.06 -6.28 6.69
C ALA A 108 6.99 -5.27 6.02
N THR A 109 7.46 -5.61 4.82
CA THR A 109 8.12 -4.64 3.95
C THR A 109 7.07 -3.76 3.26
N LEU A 110 7.18 -2.44 3.38
CA LEU A 110 6.32 -1.48 2.69
C LEU A 110 6.87 -1.16 1.29
N TYR A 111 6.06 -1.39 0.27
CA TYR A 111 6.35 -1.09 -1.13
C TYR A 111 5.58 0.17 -1.55
N THR A 112 6.29 1.21 -2.01
CA THR A 112 5.70 2.54 -2.29
C THR A 112 6.48 3.32 -3.35
N GLN A 113 5.82 4.28 -4.00
CA GLN A 113 6.44 5.33 -4.82
C GLN A 113 6.46 6.71 -4.15
N ASP A 114 5.99 6.81 -2.91
CA ASP A 114 5.97 8.06 -2.17
C ASP A 114 7.31 8.28 -1.46
N ALA A 115 7.89 9.45 -1.73
CA ALA A 115 9.21 9.82 -1.24
C ALA A 115 9.22 10.09 0.26
N ASP A 116 8.06 10.34 0.88
CA ASP A 116 7.92 10.58 2.31
C ASP A 116 8.36 9.35 3.14
N PHE A 117 8.32 8.15 2.56
CA PHE A 117 8.78 6.92 3.21
C PHE A 117 10.26 6.58 3.01
N ILE A 118 11.00 7.26 2.12
CA ILE A 118 12.30 6.78 1.59
C ILE A 118 13.38 6.50 2.64
N LYS A 119 13.32 7.16 3.80
CA LYS A 119 14.30 7.02 4.89
C LYS A 119 13.81 6.12 6.03
N LEU A 120 12.61 5.56 5.93
CA LEU A 120 12.02 4.79 7.01
C LEU A 120 12.46 3.31 6.94
N PRO A 121 12.69 2.67 8.10
CA PRO A 121 13.02 1.25 8.15
C PRO A 121 11.92 0.38 7.53
N GLY A 122 12.32 -0.68 6.83
CA GLY A 122 11.38 -1.65 6.23
C GLY A 122 10.67 -1.13 4.97
N VAL A 123 11.19 -0.08 4.34
CA VAL A 123 10.61 0.50 3.11
C VAL A 123 11.42 0.12 1.88
N LYS A 124 10.70 -0.29 0.82
CA LYS A 124 11.21 -0.45 -0.53
C LYS A 124 10.55 0.58 -1.44
N TYR A 125 11.28 1.67 -1.65
CA TYR A 125 10.86 2.81 -2.47
C TYR A 125 11.24 2.61 -3.95
N PHE A 126 10.27 2.80 -4.84
CA PHE A 126 10.50 2.87 -6.28
C PHE A 126 10.28 4.29 -6.76
N LYS A 127 11.34 4.93 -7.23
CA LYS A 127 11.25 6.29 -7.77
C LYS A 127 10.28 6.28 -8.96
N HIS A 128 9.21 7.07 -8.86
CA HIS A 128 8.30 7.26 -9.98
C HIS A 128 9.06 7.93 -11.14
N ARG A 129 9.15 7.24 -12.27
CA ARG A 129 9.76 7.76 -13.50
C ARG A 129 8.61 8.34 -14.32
N ARG A 130 8.71 9.63 -14.68
CA ARG A 130 7.76 10.24 -15.62
C ARG A 130 8.06 9.77 -17.03
#